data_AF-A0A7X6TWP5-F1
#
_entry.id   AF-A0A7X6TWP5-F1
#
_cell.length_a   1.000
_cell.length_b   1.000
_cell.length_c   1.000
_cell.angle_alpha   90.00
_cell.angle_beta   90.00
_cell.angle_gamma   90.00
#
_symmetry.space_group_name_H-M   'P 1'
#
loop_
_entity.id
_entity.type
_entity.pdbx_description
1 polymer ?
#
loop_
_entity_poly.entity_id
_entity_poly.type
_entity_poly.pdbx_seq_one_letter_code
_entity_poly.pdbx_strand_id
1 'polypeptide(L)'
;MEFRRVLEDKLQDKIQEENFKILKVEYFKKHCKLRIYCVADNPLCIEDEHLISACTDEILGGQIHKDIAVLQRKGDSLESDHDMREFLADIFCKDPIAKNFLRDATMEWTEHELRFAHFNVILVNHLIRNKTGQLIAEFLKEAFALSVRVDFVHDGSIEPKQLAADDVFAPVLREETYCPPVERPKAQPAKAKPVNLAPASGDDRVLYGKMFKGPPTAIADISEGMRSVVVAGQIFKVEERELRNGKTLVTLYINDETSSIMGKIFAKSKEDIKVFVPGMHAMLKGTPGVDLYTKEMTIMVNHALRMESPKVKDKAAEKRVELHAHTTMSTMDGIVSVKKLISQAIDWGHEAIAITDHGVVQAFPEAMDAAGDKIKVLYGVEAYVVDDISGICNAQEPIAFNDEFVVFDIETTGFSHVNDNIIEIGAVKIKDQFVVERYSAFVDPKRPLPAKIIELTGITDS
;
A
#
# COMPACT_ATOMS: atom_id res chain seq x y z
N MET A 1 26.99 -12.39 12.96
CA MET A 1 28.21 -12.47 13.81
C MET A 1 29.34 -13.20 13.09
N GLU A 2 29.07 -14.32 12.41
CA GLU A 2 30.07 -15.11 11.67
C GLU A 2 30.69 -14.36 10.49
N PHE A 3 29.88 -13.65 9.69
CA PHE A 3 30.36 -12.86 8.54
C PHE A 3 31.35 -11.76 8.90
N ARG A 4 31.09 -11.01 9.99
CA ARG A 4 31.95 -9.91 10.45
C ARG A 4 33.35 -10.40 10.81
N ARG A 5 33.46 -11.50 11.57
CA ARG A 5 34.74 -12.06 11.99
C ARG A 5 35.55 -12.56 10.80
N VAL A 6 34.91 -13.25 9.86
CA VAL A 6 35.56 -13.73 8.63
C VAL A 6 36.05 -12.58 7.75
N LEU A 7 35.30 -11.47 7.70
CA LEU A 7 35.69 -10.27 6.98
C LEU A 7 36.84 -9.52 7.68
N GLU A 8 36.79 -9.39 9.01
CA GLU A 8 37.90 -8.84 9.83
C GLU A 8 39.19 -9.64 9.61
N ASP A 9 39.14 -10.97 9.79
CA ASP A 9 40.30 -11.85 9.66
C ASP A 9 40.95 -11.77 8.26
N LYS A 10 40.15 -11.58 7.20
CA LYS A 10 40.66 -11.46 5.82
C LYS A 10 41.27 -10.09 5.50
N LEU A 11 40.88 -9.04 6.23
CA LEU A 11 41.32 -7.67 5.99
C LEU A 11 42.47 -7.24 6.91
N GLN A 12 42.62 -7.89 8.06
CA GLN A 12 43.60 -7.54 9.09
C GLN A 12 45.06 -7.65 8.62
N ASP A 13 45.34 -8.49 7.63
CA ASP A 13 46.69 -8.63 7.03
C ASP A 13 46.90 -7.76 5.77
N LYS A 14 45.86 -7.06 5.29
CA LYS A 14 45.87 -6.37 3.99
C LYS A 14 45.75 -4.86 4.09
N ILE A 15 45.12 -4.33 5.13
CA ILE A 15 45.00 -2.89 5.37
C ILE A 15 46.13 -2.47 6.32
N GLN A 16 47.01 -1.57 5.88
CA GLN A 16 48.19 -1.12 6.63
C GLN A 16 47.85 0.03 7.61
N GLU A 17 46.81 -0.13 8.43
CA GLU A 17 46.37 0.85 9.43
C GLU A 17 46.36 0.24 10.84
N GLU A 18 47.05 0.87 11.79
CA GLU A 18 47.33 0.28 13.12
C GLU A 18 46.07 0.01 13.96
N ASN A 19 45.02 0.81 13.79
CA ASN A 19 43.77 0.71 14.57
C ASN A 19 42.53 0.40 13.72
N PHE A 20 42.70 -0.24 12.55
CA PHE A 20 41.56 -0.63 11.71
C PHE A 20 40.71 -1.73 12.37
N LYS A 21 39.40 -1.47 12.54
CA LYS A 21 38.46 -2.44 13.09
C LYS A 21 37.07 -2.31 12.46
N ILE A 22 36.45 -3.43 12.12
CA ILE A 22 35.05 -3.44 11.67
C ILE A 22 34.16 -3.41 12.91
N LEU A 23 33.22 -2.47 13.00
CA LEU A 23 32.27 -2.41 14.11
C LEU A 23 31.01 -3.21 13.81
N LYS A 24 30.51 -3.09 12.59
CA LYS A 24 29.22 -3.68 12.22
C LYS A 24 29.15 -3.90 10.72
N VAL A 25 28.40 -4.92 10.33
CA VAL A 25 28.00 -5.14 8.94
C VAL A 25 26.48 -5.31 8.93
N GLU A 26 25.80 -4.51 8.11
CA GLU A 26 24.35 -4.55 7.94
C GLU A 26 23.98 -4.87 6.50
N TYR A 27 23.03 -5.79 6.35
CA TYR A 27 22.48 -6.12 5.05
C TYR A 27 21.05 -5.59 4.92
N PHE A 28 20.88 -4.60 4.06
CA PHE A 28 19.58 -4.03 3.71
C PHE A 28 18.94 -4.86 2.60
N LYS A 29 18.18 -5.89 3.01
CA LYS A 29 17.49 -6.83 2.10
C LYS A 29 16.59 -6.13 1.07
N LYS A 30 15.97 -4.99 1.42
CA LYS A 30 15.11 -4.19 0.54
C LYS A 30 15.87 -3.51 -0.61
N HIS A 31 17.16 -3.20 -0.42
CA HIS A 31 17.96 -2.43 -1.38
C HIS A 31 19.11 -3.23 -1.97
N CYS A 32 19.23 -4.52 -1.63
CA CYS A 32 20.40 -5.35 -1.96
C CYS A 32 21.72 -4.61 -1.68
N LYS A 33 21.77 -3.92 -0.53
CA LYS A 33 22.89 -3.06 -0.12
C LYS A 33 23.51 -3.61 1.16
N LEU A 34 24.85 -3.74 1.17
CA LEU A 34 25.61 -4.13 2.35
C LEU A 34 26.35 -2.90 2.89
N ARG A 35 26.02 -2.44 4.09
CA ARG A 35 26.73 -1.33 4.75
C ARG A 35 27.74 -1.89 5.75
N ILE A 36 29.00 -1.47 5.63
CA ILE A 36 30.11 -1.91 6.48
C ILE A 36 30.57 -0.69 7.27
N TYR A 37 30.52 -0.79 8.59
CA TYR A 37 30.95 0.27 9.49
C TYR A 37 32.33 -0.07 10.04
N CYS A 38 33.30 0.77 9.76
CA CYS A 38 34.70 0.61 10.14
C CYS A 38 35.17 1.77 11.03
N VAL A 39 36.22 1.52 11.79
CA VAL A 39 37.00 2.52 12.52
C VAL A 39 38.42 2.48 11.99
N ALA A 40 39.01 3.65 11.76
CA ALA A 40 40.40 3.82 11.37
C ALA A 40 40.93 5.16 11.92
N ASP A 41 42.24 5.26 12.14
CA ASP A 41 42.85 6.53 12.56
C ASP A 41 43.08 7.49 11.39
N ASN A 42 43.34 6.95 10.20
CA ASN A 42 43.46 7.72 8.95
C ASN A 42 42.27 7.43 8.01
N PRO A 43 41.95 8.35 7.08
CA PRO A 43 41.00 8.08 6.01
C PRO A 43 41.47 6.91 5.15
N LEU A 44 40.56 5.96 4.89
CA LEU A 44 40.82 4.85 4.00
C LEU A 44 41.10 5.36 2.58
N CYS A 45 42.11 4.81 1.92
CA CYS A 45 42.37 5.14 0.53
C CYS A 45 41.45 4.33 -0.40
N ILE A 46 41.35 4.75 -1.67
CA ILE A 46 40.54 4.06 -2.69
C ILE A 46 40.95 2.57 -2.81
N GLU A 47 42.22 2.25 -2.60
CA GLU A 47 42.73 0.87 -2.63
C GLU A 47 42.17 0.02 -1.47
N ASP A 48 42.04 0.60 -0.27
CA ASP A 48 41.45 -0.06 0.90
C ASP A 48 39.95 -0.34 0.70
N GLU A 49 39.21 0.62 0.12
CA GLU A 49 37.80 0.44 -0.22
C GLU A 49 37.60 -0.68 -1.25
N HIS A 50 38.47 -0.75 -2.27
CA HIS A 50 38.47 -1.84 -3.24
C HIS A 50 38.81 -3.19 -2.61
N LEU A 51 39.76 -3.24 -1.67
CA LEU A 51 40.10 -4.44 -0.90
C LEU A 51 38.91 -4.93 -0.06
N ILE A 52 38.23 -4.03 0.64
CA ILE A 52 37.03 -4.34 1.42
C ILE A 52 35.92 -4.88 0.50
N SER A 53 35.67 -4.23 -0.65
CA SER A 53 34.67 -4.69 -1.61
C SER A 53 35.01 -6.07 -2.19
N ALA A 54 36.28 -6.30 -2.55
CA ALA A 54 36.73 -7.56 -3.13
C ALA A 54 36.63 -8.73 -2.14
N CYS A 55 37.08 -8.53 -0.90
CA CYS A 55 36.95 -9.54 0.15
C CYS A 55 35.47 -9.83 0.49
N THR A 56 34.62 -8.80 0.46
CA THR A 56 33.18 -8.95 0.66
C THR A 56 32.52 -9.78 -0.45
N ASP A 57 32.85 -9.52 -1.71
CA ASP A 57 32.33 -10.26 -2.87
C ASP A 57 32.78 -11.73 -2.87
N GLU A 58 34.02 -11.98 -2.46
CA GLU A 58 34.57 -13.33 -2.34
C GLU A 58 33.83 -14.15 -1.27
N ILE A 59 33.49 -13.55 -0.12
CA ILE A 59 32.76 -14.23 0.96
C ILE A 59 31.29 -14.46 0.57
N LEU A 60 30.67 -13.53 -0.15
CA LEU A 60 29.25 -13.62 -0.53
C LEU A 60 29.00 -14.40 -1.82
N GLY A 61 30.02 -14.65 -2.64
CA GLY A 61 29.91 -15.39 -3.90
C GLY A 61 29.17 -14.64 -5.00
N GLY A 62 29.08 -13.30 -4.91
CA GLY A 62 28.35 -12.46 -5.86
C GLY A 62 28.51 -10.96 -5.59
N GLN A 63 28.24 -10.14 -6.61
CA GLN A 63 28.36 -8.69 -6.52
C GLN A 63 27.13 -8.06 -5.86
N ILE A 64 27.34 -7.45 -4.70
CA ILE A 64 26.33 -6.65 -3.97
C ILE A 64 26.79 -5.19 -3.94
N HIS A 65 25.87 -4.23 -3.93
CA HIS A 65 26.23 -2.82 -3.76
C HIS A 65 26.69 -2.60 -2.30
N LYS A 66 27.89 -2.03 -2.10
CA LYS A 66 28.44 -1.79 -0.75
C LYS A 66 28.60 -0.31 -0.47
N ASP A 67 28.50 0.01 0.80
CA ASP A 67 28.69 1.36 1.33
C ASP A 67 29.51 1.24 2.60
N ILE A 68 30.65 1.93 2.63
CA ILE A 68 31.65 1.80 3.70
C ILE A 68 31.62 3.11 4.48
N ALA A 69 31.15 3.04 5.72
CA ALA A 69 31.15 4.17 6.64
C ALA A 69 32.36 4.05 7.58
N VAL A 70 33.20 5.07 7.65
CA VAL A 70 34.43 5.07 8.45
C VAL A 70 34.35 6.14 9.52
N LEU A 71 34.44 5.73 10.80
CA LEU A 71 34.60 6.69 11.90
C LEU A 71 36.09 6.97 12.13
N GLN A 72 36.49 8.24 12.01
CA GLN A 72 37.89 8.67 12.14
C GLN A 72 38.17 9.33 13.49
N ARG A 73 39.36 9.05 14.04
CA ARG A 73 39.85 9.62 15.30
C ARG A 73 40.83 10.77 15.03
N LYS A 74 40.62 11.92 15.69
CA LYS A 74 41.57 13.05 15.67
C LYS A 74 41.99 13.43 17.08
N GLY A 75 43.13 12.88 17.54
CA GLY A 75 43.62 13.08 18.91
C GLY A 75 42.72 12.37 19.92
N ASP A 76 42.19 13.10 20.91
CA ASP A 76 41.18 12.55 21.84
C ASP A 76 39.74 12.76 21.34
N SER A 77 39.52 13.58 20.31
CA SER A 77 38.20 13.89 19.74
C SER A 77 37.89 13.10 18.44
N LEU A 78 36.61 13.06 18.05
CA LEU A 78 36.15 12.48 16.77
C LEU A 78 35.89 13.60 15.74
N GLU A 79 36.20 13.34 14.46
CA GLU A 79 36.35 14.41 13.45
C GLU A 79 35.02 14.92 12.85
N SER A 80 33.91 14.18 12.99
CA SER A 80 32.62 14.60 12.44
C SER A 80 31.43 14.27 13.35
N ASP A 81 30.60 15.29 13.62
CA ASP A 81 29.33 15.17 14.36
C ASP A 81 28.30 14.32 13.60
N HIS A 82 28.37 14.30 12.26
CA HIS A 82 27.43 13.57 11.40
C HIS A 82 27.66 12.06 11.48
N ASP A 83 28.92 11.62 11.38
CA ASP A 83 29.25 10.20 11.43
C ASP A 83 28.94 9.66 12.82
N MET A 84 29.33 10.34 13.90
CA MET A 84 29.02 9.87 15.26
C MET A 84 27.51 9.69 15.51
N ARG A 85 26.67 10.58 14.96
CA ARG A 85 25.20 10.45 15.06
C ARG A 85 24.69 9.17 14.38
N GLU A 86 25.23 8.79 13.22
CA GLU A 86 24.88 7.51 12.57
C GLU A 86 25.26 6.31 13.43
N PHE A 87 26.47 6.30 14.01
CA PHE A 87 26.92 5.19 14.86
C PHE A 87 26.13 5.09 16.18
N LEU A 88 25.69 6.23 16.73
CA LEU A 88 24.86 6.26 17.93
C LEU A 88 23.38 5.97 17.63
N ALA A 89 22.89 6.18 16.40
CA ALA A 89 21.49 6.00 16.01
C ALA A 89 20.92 4.62 16.38
N ASP A 90 21.73 3.56 16.33
CA ASP A 90 21.34 2.21 16.74
C ASP A 90 21.03 2.09 18.24
N ILE A 91 21.78 2.80 19.08
CA ILE A 91 21.59 2.80 20.53
C ILE A 91 20.24 3.46 20.85
N PHE A 92 19.92 4.55 20.14
CA PHE A 92 18.67 5.27 20.29
C PHE A 92 17.48 4.58 19.59
N CYS A 93 17.69 3.86 18.49
CA CYS A 93 16.63 3.09 17.80
C CYS A 93 16.06 1.96 18.64
N LYS A 94 16.80 1.46 19.64
CA LYS A 94 16.29 0.49 20.61
C LYS A 94 15.24 1.07 21.56
N ASP A 95 15.19 2.40 21.69
CA ASP A 95 14.22 3.12 22.50
C ASP A 95 13.28 3.94 21.59
N PRO A 96 12.01 3.50 21.40
CA PRO A 96 11.06 4.17 20.50
C PRO A 96 10.83 5.65 20.83
N ILE A 97 11.00 6.05 22.09
CA ILE A 97 10.79 7.41 22.58
C ILE A 97 12.00 8.30 22.24
N ALA A 98 13.20 7.71 22.24
CA ALA A 98 14.45 8.43 22.01
C ALA A 98 14.96 8.34 20.56
N LYS A 99 14.24 7.65 19.67
CA LYS A 99 14.60 7.45 18.26
C LYS A 99 14.97 8.76 17.53
N ASN A 100 14.27 9.85 17.84
CA ASN A 100 14.51 11.16 17.22
C ASN A 100 15.38 12.10 18.08
N PHE A 101 15.88 11.65 19.23
CA PHE A 101 16.62 12.50 20.17
C PHE A 101 17.91 13.06 19.57
N LEU A 102 18.70 12.21 18.89
CA LEU A 102 19.97 12.62 18.28
C LEU A 102 19.80 13.67 17.19
N ARG A 103 18.61 13.76 16.58
CA ARG A 103 18.31 14.74 15.53
C ARG A 103 18.34 16.15 16.08
N ASP A 104 17.59 16.37 17.16
CA ASP A 104 17.32 17.71 17.69
C ASP A 104 18.29 18.08 18.85
N ALA A 105 19.10 17.12 19.32
CA ALA A 105 20.12 17.37 20.33
C ALA A 105 21.34 18.12 19.75
N THR A 106 21.95 18.99 20.56
CA THR A 106 23.30 19.50 20.35
C THR A 106 24.29 18.66 21.15
N MET A 107 25.49 18.49 20.60
CA MET A 107 26.52 17.63 21.18
C MET A 107 27.77 18.48 21.40
N GLU A 108 28.29 18.47 22.61
CA GLU A 108 29.51 19.19 22.98
C GLU A 108 30.53 18.22 23.56
N TRP A 109 31.78 18.37 23.11
CA TRP A 109 32.88 17.49 23.49
C TRP A 109 33.90 18.24 24.34
N THR A 110 34.35 17.61 25.43
CA THR A 110 35.48 18.03 26.25
C THR A 110 36.38 16.83 26.53
N GLU A 111 37.63 17.05 26.96
CA GLU A 111 38.68 15.99 27.07
C GLU A 111 38.21 14.69 27.79
N HIS A 112 37.25 14.77 28.72
CA HIS A 112 36.73 13.61 29.46
C HIS A 112 35.20 13.53 29.56
N GLU A 113 34.46 14.41 28.86
CA GLU A 113 32.99 14.50 28.97
C GLU A 113 32.34 14.79 27.62
N LEU A 114 31.30 14.02 27.30
CA LEU A 114 30.41 14.17 26.15
C LEU A 114 29.05 14.64 26.66
N ARG A 115 28.63 15.84 26.26
CA ARG A 115 27.38 16.45 26.73
C ARG A 115 26.36 16.52 25.61
N PHE A 116 25.17 15.98 25.86
CA PHE A 116 24.00 16.13 24.98
C PHE A 116 23.03 17.16 25.56
N ALA A 117 22.77 18.25 24.84
CA ALA A 117 21.77 19.23 25.24
C ALA A 117 20.52 19.16 24.33
N HIS A 118 19.33 19.25 24.94
CA HIS A 118 18.06 19.10 24.23
C HIS A 118 16.94 19.94 24.88
N PHE A 119 16.03 20.49 24.06
CA PHE A 119 14.94 21.38 24.50
C PHE A 119 13.83 20.67 25.29
N ASN A 120 13.57 19.39 24.99
CA ASN A 120 12.56 18.60 25.67
C ASN A 120 13.09 17.96 26.98
N VAL A 121 12.67 18.51 28.13
CA VAL A 121 13.04 18.03 29.47
C VAL A 121 12.59 16.58 29.75
N ILE A 122 11.49 16.13 29.15
CA ILE A 122 10.94 14.79 29.37
C ILE A 122 11.86 13.74 28.74
N LEU A 123 12.36 13.99 27.53
CA LEU A 123 13.28 13.11 26.82
C LEU A 123 14.64 13.00 27.53
N VAL A 124 15.17 14.14 28.01
CA VAL A 124 16.42 14.18 28.79
C VAL A 124 16.30 13.33 30.06
N ASN A 125 15.22 13.50 30.83
CA ASN A 125 14.98 12.73 32.05
C ASN A 125 14.77 11.23 31.77
N HIS A 126 14.12 10.89 30.65
CA HIS A 126 13.93 9.51 30.21
C HIS A 126 15.27 8.82 29.89
N LEU A 127 16.18 9.50 29.19
CA LEU A 127 17.51 8.99 28.86
C LEU A 127 18.43 8.81 30.07
N ILE A 128 18.38 9.75 31.02
CA ILE A 128 19.10 9.63 32.29
C ILE A 128 18.58 8.42 33.08
N ARG A 129 17.25 8.24 33.15
CA ARG A 129 16.62 7.12 33.85
C ARG A 129 16.94 5.77 33.23
N ASN A 130 17.00 5.71 31.90
CA ASN A 130 17.33 4.50 31.14
C ASN A 130 18.84 4.20 31.10
N LYS A 131 19.67 5.03 31.75
CA LYS A 131 21.13 4.88 31.80
C LYS A 131 21.78 4.85 30.42
N THR A 132 21.17 5.50 29.42
CA THR A 132 21.65 5.51 28.04
C THR A 132 23.07 6.08 27.93
N GLY A 133 23.45 7.00 28.82
CA GLY A 133 24.80 7.56 28.88
C GLY A 133 25.87 6.52 29.22
N GLN A 134 25.55 5.51 30.04
CA GLN A 134 26.48 4.42 30.36
C GLN A 134 26.68 3.51 29.14
N LEU A 135 25.63 3.22 28.38
CA LEU A 135 25.72 2.42 27.15
C LEU A 135 26.57 3.11 26.08
N ILE A 136 26.46 4.43 25.96
CA ILE A 136 27.27 5.22 25.02
C ILE A 136 28.74 5.22 25.48
N ALA A 137 28.99 5.41 26.78
CA ALA A 137 30.35 5.35 27.33
C ALA A 137 31.01 3.97 27.14
N GLU A 138 30.25 2.89 27.35
CA GLU A 138 30.72 1.52 27.09
C GLU A 138 31.03 1.30 25.60
N PHE A 139 30.16 1.76 24.71
CA PHE A 139 30.39 1.70 23.26
C PHE A 139 31.67 2.44 22.84
N LEU A 140 31.88 3.66 23.34
CA LEU A 140 33.09 4.45 23.04
C LEU A 140 34.36 3.82 23.62
N LYS A 141 34.25 3.18 24.79
CA LYS A 141 35.36 2.41 25.39
C LYS A 141 35.70 1.16 24.58
N GLU A 142 34.72 0.43 24.08
CA GLU A 142 34.95 -0.77 23.26
C GLU A 142 35.43 -0.46 21.83
N ALA A 143 35.00 0.67 21.27
CA ALA A 143 35.34 1.08 19.91
C ALA A 143 36.68 1.84 19.85
N PHE A 144 36.97 2.73 20.81
CA PHE A 144 38.12 3.64 20.75
C PHE A 144 39.06 3.58 21.97
N ALA A 145 38.78 2.70 22.95
CA ALA A 145 39.47 2.68 24.26
C ALA A 145 39.38 4.01 25.03
N LEU A 146 38.41 4.87 24.69
CA LEU A 146 38.19 6.17 25.32
C LEU A 146 37.33 6.02 26.57
N SER A 147 37.76 6.62 27.69
CA SER A 147 36.99 6.68 28.93
C SER A 147 36.35 8.05 29.06
N VAL A 148 35.09 8.16 28.61
CA VAL A 148 34.34 9.42 28.54
C VAL A 148 33.09 9.33 29.42
N ARG A 149 32.79 10.40 30.15
CA ARG A 149 31.52 10.54 30.87
C ARG A 149 30.46 11.15 29.95
N VAL A 150 29.27 10.55 29.90
CA VAL A 150 28.18 11.03 29.02
C VAL A 150 27.04 11.60 29.85
N ASP A 151 26.80 12.91 29.73
CA ASP A 151 25.79 13.63 30.49
C ASP A 151 24.72 14.24 29.54
N PHE A 152 23.45 14.22 29.98
CA PHE A 152 22.32 14.83 29.25
C PHE A 152 21.81 16.05 30.01
N VAL A 153 21.65 17.18 29.32
CA VAL A 153 21.20 18.44 29.92
C VAL A 153 20.02 19.02 29.17
N HIS A 154 19.06 19.57 29.92
CA HIS A 154 17.97 20.35 29.34
C HIS A 154 18.45 21.78 29.07
N ASP A 155 18.30 22.23 27.82
CA ASP A 155 18.54 23.60 27.42
C ASP A 155 17.36 24.14 26.63
N GLY A 156 16.60 25.05 27.25
CA GLY A 156 15.41 25.66 26.67
C GLY A 156 15.69 26.78 25.65
N SER A 157 16.96 27.11 25.40
CA SER A 157 17.37 28.06 24.36
C SER A 157 17.60 27.40 23.00
N ILE A 158 17.63 26.07 22.95
CA ILE A 158 17.75 25.30 21.71
C ILE A 158 16.40 25.29 21.00
N GLU A 159 16.31 25.98 19.86
CA GLU A 159 15.18 25.80 18.95
C GLU A 159 15.30 24.45 18.22
N PRO A 160 14.21 23.72 17.99
CA PRO A 160 14.25 22.47 17.24
C PRO A 160 14.83 22.72 15.84
N LYS A 161 15.90 22.01 15.51
CA LYS A 161 16.53 22.11 14.18
C LYS A 161 15.47 21.78 13.12
N GLN A 162 15.18 22.73 12.24
CA GLN A 162 14.39 22.46 11.03
C GLN A 162 15.06 21.33 10.25
N LEU A 163 14.27 20.32 9.88
CA LEU A 163 14.73 19.14 9.15
C LEU A 163 15.46 19.55 7.86
N ALA A 164 16.74 19.21 7.73
CA ALA A 164 17.39 19.16 6.43
C ALA A 164 16.80 17.97 5.65
N ALA A 165 16.40 18.23 4.40
CA ALA A 165 15.58 17.35 3.57
C ALA A 165 16.29 16.09 3.04
N ASP A 166 17.56 15.87 3.36
CA ASP A 166 18.33 14.82 2.66
C ASP A 166 18.20 13.44 3.33
N ASP A 167 18.04 13.36 4.66
CA ASP A 167 18.13 12.07 5.38
C ASP A 167 16.79 11.32 5.53
N VAL A 168 15.65 11.99 5.30
CA VAL A 168 14.31 11.42 5.50
C VAL A 168 13.67 10.99 4.18
N PHE A 169 14.08 11.58 3.06
CA PHE A 169 13.38 11.46 1.77
C PHE A 169 13.74 10.20 0.97
N ALA A 170 14.90 9.56 1.22
CA ALA A 170 15.27 8.33 0.52
C ALA A 170 14.41 7.08 0.90
N PRO A 171 14.01 6.85 2.16
CA PRO A 171 13.20 5.69 2.51
C PRO A 171 11.68 5.88 2.28
N VAL A 172 11.10 7.06 2.55
CA VAL A 172 9.63 7.23 2.58
C VAL A 172 9.03 7.25 1.16
N LEU A 173 9.66 7.93 0.20
CA LEU A 173 9.22 7.92 -1.20
C LEU A 173 9.40 6.55 -1.90
N ARG A 174 10.30 5.71 -1.39
CA ARG A 174 10.48 4.33 -1.86
C ARG A 174 9.45 3.36 -1.28
N GLU A 175 8.85 3.67 -0.13
CA GLU A 175 7.93 2.74 0.54
C GLU A 175 6.51 2.75 -0.05
N GLU A 176 6.08 3.81 -0.74
CA GLU A 176 4.71 3.90 -1.27
C GLU A 176 4.55 3.63 -2.78
N THR A 177 5.65 3.46 -3.52
CA THR A 177 5.59 3.16 -4.98
C THR A 177 6.04 1.74 -5.35
N TYR A 178 6.46 0.92 -4.38
CA TYR A 178 6.76 -0.49 -4.62
C TYR A 178 6.05 -1.40 -3.63
N CYS A 179 4.82 -1.77 -3.97
CA CYS A 179 4.28 -3.06 -3.56
C CYS A 179 4.97 -4.12 -4.45
N PRO A 180 5.91 -4.95 -3.95
CA PRO A 180 6.24 -6.17 -4.66
C PRO A 180 4.94 -6.94 -4.87
N PRO A 181 4.78 -7.70 -5.96
CA PRO A 181 3.68 -8.64 -6.06
C PRO A 181 3.81 -9.53 -4.84
N VAL A 182 2.91 -9.35 -3.86
CA VAL A 182 2.69 -10.37 -2.86
C VAL A 182 2.33 -11.58 -3.70
N GLU A 183 3.19 -12.60 -3.72
CA GLU A 183 2.73 -13.93 -4.10
C GLU A 183 1.57 -14.21 -3.17
N ARG A 184 0.36 -13.90 -3.64
CA ARG A 184 -0.86 -14.29 -2.97
C ARG A 184 -0.67 -15.80 -2.87
N PRO A 185 -0.60 -16.37 -1.65
CA PRO A 185 -0.72 -17.81 -1.54
C PRO A 185 -1.96 -18.14 -2.36
N LYS A 186 -1.82 -18.97 -3.41
CA LYS A 186 -2.94 -19.33 -4.30
C LYS A 186 -4.12 -19.53 -3.37
N ALA A 187 -5.06 -18.59 -3.41
CA ALA A 187 -6.16 -18.60 -2.47
C ALA A 187 -6.87 -19.92 -2.80
N GLN A 188 -6.68 -20.92 -1.94
CA GLN A 188 -7.51 -22.10 -2.00
C GLN A 188 -8.91 -21.52 -1.89
N PRO A 189 -9.81 -21.79 -2.86
CA PRO A 189 -11.16 -21.27 -2.80
C PRO A 189 -11.65 -21.60 -1.41
N ALA A 190 -11.91 -20.56 -0.61
CA ALA A 190 -12.39 -20.74 0.74
C ALA A 190 -13.62 -21.62 0.58
N LYS A 191 -13.62 -22.81 1.20
CA LYS A 191 -14.80 -23.66 1.22
C LYS A 191 -15.88 -22.87 1.94
N ALA A 192 -16.69 -22.15 1.18
CA ALA A 192 -17.79 -21.37 1.69
C ALA A 192 -18.68 -22.36 2.45
N LYS A 193 -18.87 -22.10 3.74
CA LYS A 193 -19.85 -22.89 4.50
C LYS A 193 -21.21 -22.62 3.84
N PRO A 194 -21.97 -23.66 3.47
CA PRO A 194 -23.29 -23.47 2.89
C PRO A 194 -24.11 -22.61 3.85
N VAL A 195 -24.61 -21.49 3.35
CA VAL A 195 -25.41 -20.57 4.16
C VAL A 195 -26.70 -21.31 4.50
N ASN A 196 -26.81 -21.77 5.75
CA ASN A 196 -28.01 -22.42 6.28
C ASN A 196 -29.08 -21.34 6.52
N LEU A 197 -29.71 -20.90 5.43
CA LEU A 197 -30.81 -19.95 5.47
C LEU A 197 -32.12 -20.67 5.76
N ALA A 198 -32.89 -20.14 6.70
CA ALA A 198 -34.25 -20.62 6.96
C ALA A 198 -35.18 -20.16 5.83
N PRO A 199 -36.17 -20.98 5.42
CA PRO A 199 -37.20 -20.55 4.48
C PRO A 199 -38.01 -19.37 5.06
N ALA A 200 -38.25 -18.33 4.25
CA ALA A 200 -38.99 -17.11 4.62
C ALA A 200 -40.32 -17.44 5.32
N SER A 201 -40.83 -16.66 6.29
CA SER A 201 -42.14 -16.94 6.93
C SER A 201 -43.35 -16.29 6.21
N GLY A 202 -44.41 -17.06 5.91
CA GLY A 202 -45.65 -16.59 5.25
C GLY A 202 -46.17 -17.43 4.06
N ASP A 203 -47.38 -17.13 3.57
CA ASP A 203 -48.10 -17.83 2.48
C ASP A 203 -47.48 -17.66 1.07
N ASP A 204 -46.45 -16.81 0.95
CA ASP A 204 -45.84 -16.41 -0.33
C ASP A 204 -44.48 -17.09 -0.62
N ARG A 205 -44.27 -18.27 -0.01
CA ARG A 205 -43.00 -19.02 -0.05
C ARG A 205 -42.66 -19.64 -1.41
N VAL A 206 -43.66 -20.03 -2.19
CA VAL A 206 -43.47 -20.80 -3.43
C VAL A 206 -43.57 -19.87 -4.63
N LEU A 207 -42.45 -19.71 -5.34
CA LEU A 207 -42.37 -18.90 -6.55
C LEU A 207 -42.73 -19.71 -7.80
N TYR A 208 -42.37 -21.00 -7.81
CA TYR A 208 -42.65 -21.92 -8.90
C TYR A 208 -42.64 -23.38 -8.40
N GLY A 209 -43.59 -24.20 -8.84
CA GLY A 209 -43.63 -25.64 -8.53
C GLY A 209 -44.15 -25.98 -7.12
N LYS A 210 -43.46 -26.89 -6.41
CA LYS A 210 -43.88 -27.42 -5.10
C LYS A 210 -42.88 -27.06 -4.01
N MET A 211 -43.33 -27.06 -2.75
CA MET A 211 -42.44 -26.90 -1.61
C MET A 211 -41.46 -28.08 -1.51
N PHE A 212 -40.19 -27.77 -1.28
CA PHE A 212 -39.14 -28.77 -1.08
C PHE A 212 -38.22 -28.37 0.07
N LYS A 213 -37.55 -29.36 0.65
CA LYS A 213 -36.49 -29.20 1.64
C LYS A 213 -35.26 -29.96 1.14
N GLY A 214 -34.08 -29.39 1.32
CA GLY A 214 -32.80 -29.99 0.97
C GLY A 214 -31.67 -29.03 1.29
N PRO A 215 -30.48 -29.53 1.64
CA PRO A 215 -29.32 -28.67 1.86
C PRO A 215 -28.90 -28.01 0.54
N PRO A 216 -28.55 -26.71 0.53
CA PRO A 216 -28.03 -26.05 -0.65
C PRO A 216 -26.63 -26.60 -0.99
N THR A 217 -26.42 -26.90 -2.28
CA THR A 217 -25.14 -27.23 -2.89
C THR A 217 -24.52 -25.95 -3.42
N ALA A 218 -23.22 -25.73 -3.16
CA ALA A 218 -22.49 -24.58 -3.71
C ALA A 218 -22.46 -24.66 -5.24
N ILE A 219 -22.64 -23.53 -5.92
CA ILE A 219 -22.69 -23.46 -7.38
C ILE A 219 -21.36 -23.93 -7.98
N ALA A 220 -20.25 -23.65 -7.32
CA ALA A 220 -18.92 -24.10 -7.74
C ALA A 220 -18.78 -25.63 -7.82
N ASP A 221 -19.55 -26.39 -7.03
CA ASP A 221 -19.46 -27.85 -6.96
C ASP A 221 -20.44 -28.56 -7.94
N ILE A 222 -21.19 -27.80 -8.74
CA ILE A 222 -22.18 -28.36 -9.67
C ILE A 222 -21.48 -28.92 -10.91
N SER A 223 -21.58 -30.23 -11.08
CA SER A 223 -21.06 -30.95 -12.24
C SER A 223 -22.17 -31.59 -13.08
N GLU A 224 -21.83 -31.93 -14.32
CA GLU A 224 -22.69 -32.70 -15.21
C GLU A 224 -22.97 -34.11 -14.61
N GLY A 225 -24.19 -34.61 -14.78
CA GLY A 225 -24.60 -35.94 -14.31
C GLY A 225 -25.29 -35.99 -12.94
N MET A 226 -25.34 -34.88 -12.19
CA MET A 226 -26.13 -34.81 -10.96
C MET A 226 -27.64 -34.86 -11.27
N ARG A 227 -28.41 -35.74 -10.61
CA ARG A 227 -29.84 -35.92 -10.90
C ARG A 227 -30.70 -34.74 -10.46
N SER A 228 -30.42 -34.19 -9.27
CA SER A 228 -31.12 -33.04 -8.72
C SER A 228 -30.18 -32.28 -7.80
N VAL A 229 -30.10 -30.97 -7.99
CA VAL A 229 -29.35 -30.04 -7.15
C VAL A 229 -30.30 -29.01 -6.55
N VAL A 230 -29.94 -28.52 -5.36
CA VAL A 230 -30.61 -27.40 -4.70
C VAL A 230 -29.59 -26.29 -4.59
N VAL A 231 -29.89 -25.12 -5.15
CA VAL A 231 -29.02 -23.95 -5.13
C VAL A 231 -29.73 -22.85 -4.37
N ALA A 232 -29.02 -22.15 -3.49
CA ALA A 232 -29.52 -20.97 -2.80
C ALA A 232 -28.60 -19.78 -3.09
N GLY A 233 -29.18 -18.66 -3.49
CA GLY A 233 -28.40 -17.47 -3.84
C GLY A 233 -29.26 -16.27 -4.19
N GLN A 234 -28.61 -15.18 -4.55
CA GLN A 234 -29.23 -13.94 -4.99
C GLN A 234 -29.43 -13.93 -6.51
N ILE A 235 -30.65 -13.62 -6.94
CA ILE A 235 -30.96 -13.41 -8.35
C ILE A 235 -30.51 -12.00 -8.73
N PHE A 236 -29.59 -11.85 -9.68
CA PHE A 236 -29.13 -10.52 -10.13
C PHE A 236 -29.69 -10.10 -11.48
N LYS A 237 -30.20 -11.06 -12.28
CA LYS A 237 -30.81 -10.80 -13.58
C LYS A 237 -31.95 -11.79 -13.85
N VAL A 238 -33.02 -11.30 -14.48
CA VAL A 238 -34.20 -12.07 -14.90
C VAL A 238 -34.53 -11.70 -16.34
N GLU A 239 -34.69 -12.70 -17.20
CA GLU A 239 -35.12 -12.52 -18.59
C GLU A 239 -36.35 -13.38 -18.84
N GLU A 240 -37.42 -12.76 -19.35
CA GLU A 240 -38.66 -13.46 -19.69
C GLU A 240 -38.86 -13.46 -21.21
N ARG A 241 -39.16 -14.63 -21.76
CA ARG A 241 -39.41 -14.80 -23.19
C ARG A 241 -40.58 -15.76 -23.42
N GLU A 242 -41.55 -15.33 -24.21
CA GLU A 242 -42.64 -16.20 -24.67
C GLU A 242 -42.16 -17.06 -25.86
N LEU A 243 -42.44 -18.35 -25.79
CA LEU A 243 -42.11 -19.32 -26.84
C LEU A 243 -43.28 -19.47 -27.80
N ARG A 244 -42.98 -19.85 -29.05
CA ARG A 244 -43.97 -20.07 -30.12
C ARG A 244 -45.05 -21.11 -29.79
N ASN A 245 -44.83 -21.93 -28.76
CA ASN A 245 -45.73 -22.98 -28.29
C ASN A 245 -46.64 -22.52 -27.14
N GLY A 246 -46.71 -21.21 -26.85
CA GLY A 246 -47.53 -20.63 -25.77
C GLY A 246 -46.94 -20.79 -24.37
N LYS A 247 -45.78 -21.43 -24.22
CA LYS A 247 -45.07 -21.53 -22.94
C LYS A 247 -44.21 -20.29 -22.68
N THR A 248 -43.99 -19.96 -21.42
CA THR A 248 -43.10 -18.88 -21.01
C THR A 248 -41.77 -19.46 -20.51
N LEU A 249 -40.67 -19.01 -21.10
CA LEU A 249 -39.31 -19.28 -20.64
C LEU A 249 -38.86 -18.13 -19.75
N VAL A 250 -38.55 -18.43 -18.49
CA VAL A 250 -37.93 -17.48 -17.57
C VAL A 250 -36.51 -17.94 -17.29
N THR A 251 -35.55 -17.10 -17.64
CA THR A 251 -34.12 -17.31 -17.40
C THR A 251 -33.69 -16.45 -16.21
N LEU A 252 -33.22 -17.11 -15.16
CA LEU A 252 -32.75 -16.51 -13.91
C LEU A 252 -31.23 -16.63 -13.87
N TYR A 253 -30.55 -15.59 -13.40
CA TYR A 253 -29.12 -15.65 -13.11
C TYR A 253 -28.93 -15.52 -11.60
N ILE A 254 -28.43 -16.59 -10.98
CA ILE A 254 -28.28 -16.71 -9.53
C ILE A 254 -26.81 -16.77 -9.14
N ASN A 255 -26.45 -16.07 -8.06
CA ASN A 255 -25.11 -16.03 -7.50
C ASN A 255 -25.17 -16.39 -6.00
N ASP A 256 -24.32 -17.29 -5.55
CA ASP A 256 -24.22 -17.76 -4.15
C ASP A 256 -22.96 -17.26 -3.42
N GLU A 257 -22.32 -16.22 -3.96
CA GLU A 257 -21.00 -15.68 -3.58
C GLU A 257 -19.81 -16.59 -3.92
N THR A 258 -20.04 -17.85 -4.30
CA THR A 258 -18.98 -18.74 -4.79
C THR A 258 -18.86 -18.71 -6.31
N SER A 259 -20.00 -18.77 -6.99
CA SER A 259 -20.09 -18.77 -8.45
C SER A 259 -21.47 -18.30 -8.89
N SER A 260 -21.66 -18.16 -10.21
CA SER A 260 -22.94 -17.79 -10.81
C SER A 260 -23.38 -18.85 -11.81
N ILE A 261 -24.67 -19.16 -11.83
CA ILE A 261 -25.25 -20.13 -12.77
C ILE A 261 -26.59 -19.64 -13.33
N MET A 262 -26.92 -20.10 -14.53
CA MET A 262 -28.17 -19.79 -15.21
C MET A 262 -29.22 -20.86 -14.88
N GLY A 263 -30.36 -20.43 -14.33
CA GLY A 263 -31.54 -21.26 -14.09
C GLY A 263 -32.63 -21.01 -15.13
N LYS A 264 -33.15 -22.06 -15.76
CA LYS A 264 -34.23 -21.97 -16.76
C LYS A 264 -35.52 -22.60 -16.24
N ILE A 265 -36.59 -21.83 -16.29
CA ILE A 265 -37.95 -22.25 -15.92
C ILE A 265 -38.80 -22.28 -17.20
N PHE A 266 -39.44 -23.41 -17.48
CA PHE A 266 -40.42 -23.54 -18.56
C PHE A 266 -41.82 -23.67 -17.97
N ALA A 267 -42.52 -22.55 -17.81
CA ALA A 267 -43.88 -22.55 -17.32
C ALA A 267 -44.91 -22.77 -18.44
N LYS A 268 -46.02 -23.42 -18.09
CA LYS A 268 -47.13 -23.69 -19.01
C LYS A 268 -47.96 -22.44 -19.26
N SER A 269 -48.09 -21.56 -18.27
CA SER A 269 -48.77 -20.27 -18.36
C SER A 269 -48.05 -19.20 -17.52
N LYS A 270 -48.27 -17.91 -17.81
CA LYS A 270 -47.74 -16.79 -17.01
C LYS A 270 -48.28 -16.77 -15.57
N GLU A 271 -49.44 -17.36 -15.32
CA GLU A 271 -50.06 -17.44 -13.99
C GLU A 271 -49.37 -18.44 -13.06
N ASP A 272 -48.63 -19.40 -13.63
CA ASP A 272 -47.91 -20.43 -12.87
C ASP A 272 -46.61 -19.91 -12.22
N ILE A 273 -46.15 -18.71 -12.60
CA ILE A 273 -44.93 -18.08 -12.11
C ILE A 273 -45.28 -16.83 -11.32
N LYS A 274 -44.89 -16.78 -10.03
CA LYS A 274 -44.86 -15.52 -9.29
C LYS A 274 -43.63 -14.70 -9.71
N VAL A 275 -43.80 -13.38 -9.73
CA VAL A 275 -42.80 -12.42 -10.24
C VAL A 275 -41.45 -12.59 -9.53
N PHE A 276 -40.41 -12.83 -10.32
CA PHE A 276 -39.02 -12.78 -9.87
C PHE A 276 -38.48 -11.36 -10.01
N VAL A 277 -37.85 -10.83 -8.97
CA VAL A 277 -37.29 -9.47 -8.96
C VAL A 277 -35.77 -9.55 -8.78
N PRO A 278 -34.97 -8.80 -9.55
CA PRO A 278 -33.53 -8.67 -9.30
C PRO A 278 -33.27 -8.20 -7.86
N GLY A 279 -32.27 -8.81 -7.20
CA GLY A 279 -31.95 -8.62 -5.79
C GLY A 279 -32.61 -9.63 -4.84
N MET A 280 -33.64 -10.36 -5.29
CA MET A 280 -34.33 -11.38 -4.50
C MET A 280 -33.43 -12.58 -4.22
N HIS A 281 -33.46 -13.09 -2.98
CA HIS A 281 -32.84 -14.37 -2.66
C HIS A 281 -33.84 -15.51 -2.89
N ALA A 282 -33.41 -16.54 -3.61
CA ALA A 282 -34.25 -17.67 -3.94
C ALA A 282 -33.49 -18.98 -3.77
N MET A 283 -34.23 -20.03 -3.46
CA MET A 283 -33.74 -21.40 -3.44
C MET A 283 -34.36 -22.15 -4.62
N LEU A 284 -33.53 -22.64 -5.52
CA LEU A 284 -33.91 -23.29 -6.76
C LEU A 284 -33.57 -24.78 -6.67
N LYS A 285 -34.54 -25.65 -7.00
CA LYS A 285 -34.30 -27.08 -7.17
C LYS A 285 -34.50 -27.47 -8.62
N GLY A 286 -33.50 -28.10 -9.19
CA GLY A 286 -33.50 -28.45 -10.60
C GLY A 286 -32.50 -29.53 -10.96
N THR A 287 -32.42 -29.83 -12.24
CA THR A 287 -31.45 -30.76 -12.82
C THR A 287 -30.44 -29.96 -13.62
N PRO A 288 -29.13 -30.05 -13.30
CA PRO A 288 -28.09 -29.41 -14.10
C PRO A 288 -27.94 -30.12 -15.45
N GLY A 289 -27.70 -29.35 -16.49
CA GLY A 289 -27.44 -29.84 -17.83
C GLY A 289 -26.73 -28.80 -18.67
N VAL A 290 -25.94 -29.25 -19.63
CA VAL A 290 -25.30 -28.38 -20.61
C VAL A 290 -26.35 -27.94 -21.61
N ASP A 291 -26.54 -26.62 -21.76
CA ASP A 291 -27.34 -26.11 -22.86
C ASP A 291 -26.50 -26.09 -24.13
N LEU A 292 -26.98 -26.76 -25.18
CA LEU A 292 -26.30 -26.84 -26.48
C LEU A 292 -26.22 -25.48 -27.19
N TYR A 293 -27.11 -24.53 -26.86
CA TYR A 293 -27.10 -23.20 -27.46
C TYR A 293 -26.05 -22.28 -26.83
N THR A 294 -26.07 -22.13 -25.49
CA THR A 294 -25.10 -21.29 -24.78
C THR A 294 -23.75 -21.99 -24.57
N LYS A 295 -23.71 -23.32 -24.69
CA LYS A 295 -22.57 -24.19 -24.35
C LYS A 295 -22.12 -24.04 -22.90
N GLU A 296 -23.03 -23.61 -22.03
CA GLU A 296 -22.80 -23.40 -20.61
C GLU A 296 -23.63 -24.36 -19.76
N MET A 297 -23.17 -24.59 -18.53
CA MET A 297 -23.93 -25.32 -17.53
C MET A 297 -25.15 -24.49 -17.11
N THR A 298 -26.32 -25.08 -17.24
CA THR A 298 -27.59 -24.46 -16.83
C THR A 298 -28.36 -25.40 -15.91
N ILE A 299 -29.21 -24.84 -15.05
CA ILE A 299 -30.09 -25.63 -14.19
C ILE A 299 -31.50 -25.55 -14.75
N MET A 300 -32.08 -26.69 -15.09
CA MET A 300 -33.50 -26.81 -15.40
C MET A 300 -34.29 -26.80 -14.09
N VAL A 301 -34.86 -25.65 -13.74
CA VAL A 301 -35.51 -25.40 -12.45
C VAL A 301 -36.92 -26.00 -12.46
N ASN A 302 -37.15 -26.95 -11.57
CA ASN A 302 -38.46 -27.60 -11.39
C ASN A 302 -39.27 -26.91 -10.28
N HIS A 303 -38.57 -26.45 -9.23
CA HIS A 303 -39.19 -25.80 -8.08
C HIS A 303 -38.34 -24.60 -7.63
N ALA A 304 -38.99 -23.50 -7.26
CA ALA A 304 -38.35 -22.30 -6.75
C ALA A 304 -39.08 -21.80 -5.49
N LEU A 305 -38.30 -21.49 -4.47
CA LEU A 305 -38.77 -20.96 -3.19
C LEU A 305 -38.14 -19.59 -2.94
N ARG A 306 -38.91 -18.68 -2.35
CA ARG A 306 -38.41 -17.39 -1.88
C ARG A 306 -37.65 -17.59 -0.56
N MET A 307 -36.48 -16.98 -0.47
CA MET A 307 -35.66 -16.96 0.74
C MET A 307 -35.65 -15.55 1.33
N GLU A 308 -35.53 -15.48 2.66
CA GLU A 308 -35.20 -14.20 3.30
C GLU A 308 -33.75 -13.85 2.98
N SER A 309 -33.51 -12.59 2.63
CA SER A 309 -32.16 -12.09 2.39
C SER A 309 -31.37 -12.10 3.71
N PRO A 310 -30.17 -12.70 3.78
CA PRO A 310 -29.26 -12.55 4.91
C PRO A 310 -28.74 -11.12 4.96
N LYS A 311 -29.53 -10.19 5.49
CA LYS A 311 -28.99 -8.89 5.88
C LYS A 311 -28.21 -9.09 7.17
N VAL A 312 -26.92 -8.76 7.16
CA VAL A 312 -26.13 -8.63 8.39
C VAL A 312 -26.82 -7.55 9.23
N LYS A 313 -27.15 -7.87 10.47
CA LYS A 313 -27.80 -6.94 11.40
C LYS A 313 -26.83 -6.57 12.51
N ASP A 314 -26.71 -5.29 12.77
CA ASP A 314 -26.05 -4.77 13.96
C ASP A 314 -26.94 -5.00 15.20
N LYS A 315 -26.49 -5.86 16.11
CA LYS A 315 -27.20 -6.21 17.35
C LYS A 315 -26.69 -5.45 18.58
N ALA A 316 -25.74 -4.52 18.43
CA ALA A 316 -25.19 -3.78 19.55
C ALA A 316 -26.24 -2.80 20.11
N ALA A 317 -26.19 -2.57 21.42
CA ALA A 317 -27.05 -1.60 22.10
C ALA A 317 -26.62 -0.16 21.78
N GLU A 318 -25.32 0.10 21.79
CA GLU A 318 -24.70 1.34 21.30
C GLU A 318 -24.28 1.16 19.85
N LYS A 319 -24.67 2.10 19.00
CA LYS A 319 -24.44 2.02 17.56
C LYS A 319 -23.10 2.65 17.19
N ARG A 320 -22.35 1.95 16.35
CA ARG A 320 -21.09 2.44 15.79
C ARG A 320 -21.36 3.60 14.84
N VAL A 321 -20.40 4.52 14.73
CA VAL A 321 -20.31 5.49 13.64
C VAL A 321 -19.06 5.15 12.83
N GLU A 322 -19.21 5.02 11.51
CA GLU A 322 -18.08 4.84 10.61
C GLU A 322 -17.45 6.21 10.31
N LEU A 323 -16.13 6.32 10.50
CA LEU A 323 -15.38 7.57 10.36
C LEU A 323 -14.41 7.56 9.17
N HIS A 324 -14.17 6.40 8.56
CA HIS A 324 -13.30 6.26 7.41
C HIS A 324 -13.93 5.28 6.43
N ALA A 325 -14.40 5.76 5.28
CA ALA A 325 -15.02 4.92 4.27
C ALA A 325 -14.81 5.45 2.86
N HIS A 326 -14.51 4.52 1.95
CA HIS A 326 -14.33 4.77 0.53
C HIS A 326 -15.55 4.36 -0.28
N THR A 327 -15.83 5.16 -1.30
CA THR A 327 -16.90 4.96 -2.27
C THR A 327 -16.31 4.67 -3.65
N THR A 328 -17.15 4.36 -4.63
CA THR A 328 -16.75 4.24 -6.04
C THR A 328 -16.04 5.46 -6.62
N MET A 329 -16.03 6.61 -5.92
CA MET A 329 -15.28 7.80 -6.35
C MET A 329 -13.80 7.76 -5.93
N SER A 330 -13.42 6.91 -4.97
CA SER A 330 -12.01 6.55 -4.76
C SER A 330 -11.51 5.76 -5.96
N THR A 331 -10.74 6.43 -6.82
CA THR A 331 -10.31 5.91 -8.13
C THR A 331 -9.59 4.57 -8.00
N MET A 332 -10.10 3.54 -8.70
CA MET A 332 -9.53 2.19 -8.74
C MET A 332 -9.44 1.44 -7.39
N ASP A 333 -10.09 1.95 -6.34
CA ASP A 333 -10.04 1.35 -5.00
C ASP A 333 -11.45 1.02 -4.47
N GLY A 334 -12.34 2.01 -4.39
CA GLY A 334 -13.67 1.79 -3.83
C GLY A 334 -14.62 1.04 -4.78
N ILE A 335 -15.24 -0.02 -4.27
CA ILE A 335 -16.14 -0.90 -5.05
C ILE A 335 -17.62 -0.61 -4.73
N VAL A 336 -17.91 0.02 -3.58
CA VAL A 336 -19.27 0.20 -3.06
C VAL A 336 -19.78 1.61 -3.37
N SER A 337 -20.98 1.70 -3.94
CA SER A 337 -21.61 3.00 -4.20
C SER A 337 -22.06 3.67 -2.90
N VAL A 338 -21.99 5.01 -2.86
CA VAL A 338 -22.33 5.79 -1.67
C VAL A 338 -23.78 5.57 -1.21
N LYS A 339 -24.72 5.42 -2.14
CA LYS A 339 -26.13 5.07 -1.85
C LYS A 339 -26.27 3.78 -1.06
N LYS A 340 -25.54 2.73 -1.46
CA LYS A 340 -25.59 1.43 -0.78
C LYS A 340 -24.97 1.53 0.61
N LEU A 341 -23.84 2.22 0.73
CA LEU A 341 -23.15 2.43 1.98
C LEU A 341 -24.04 3.14 3.01
N ILE A 342 -24.65 4.26 2.61
CA ILE A 342 -25.59 5.03 3.45
C ILE A 342 -26.84 4.21 3.80
N SER A 343 -27.42 3.50 2.83
CA SER A 343 -28.59 2.65 3.10
C SER A 343 -28.30 1.55 4.11
N GLN A 344 -27.08 1.01 4.10
CA GLN A 344 -26.65 -0.01 5.05
C GLN A 344 -26.44 0.56 6.46
N ALA A 345 -25.90 1.77 6.57
CA ALA A 345 -25.75 2.47 7.85
C ALA A 345 -27.11 2.80 8.47
N ILE A 346 -28.09 3.23 7.67
CA ILE A 346 -29.48 3.44 8.10
C ILE A 346 -30.11 2.11 8.56
N ASP A 347 -29.92 1.03 7.80
CA ASP A 347 -30.42 -0.32 8.15
C ASP A 347 -29.81 -0.84 9.47
N TRP A 348 -28.58 -0.43 9.80
CA TRP A 348 -27.90 -0.75 11.07
C TRP A 348 -28.26 0.19 12.22
N GLY A 349 -28.93 1.31 11.93
CA GLY A 349 -29.31 2.32 12.90
C GLY A 349 -28.14 3.19 13.37
N HIS A 350 -27.11 3.37 12.53
CA HIS A 350 -26.00 4.26 12.85
C HIS A 350 -26.46 5.72 12.84
N GLU A 351 -25.99 6.51 13.81
CA GLU A 351 -26.38 7.94 13.93
C GLU A 351 -25.75 8.81 12.84
N ALA A 352 -24.54 8.44 12.41
CA ALA A 352 -23.78 9.15 11.42
C ALA A 352 -22.90 8.20 10.59
N ILE A 353 -22.44 8.69 9.44
CA ILE A 353 -21.47 8.02 8.58
C ILE A 353 -20.55 9.03 7.91
N ALA A 354 -19.24 8.78 7.92
CA ALA A 354 -18.26 9.57 7.18
C ALA A 354 -18.00 9.02 5.78
N ILE A 355 -17.71 9.93 4.86
CA ILE A 355 -17.23 9.64 3.51
C ILE A 355 -15.88 10.32 3.36
N THR A 356 -14.84 9.55 3.09
CA THR A 356 -13.44 9.99 3.05
C THR A 356 -12.77 9.39 1.82
N ASP A 357 -13.19 9.82 0.63
CA ASP A 357 -12.58 9.35 -0.62
C ASP A 357 -11.15 9.90 -0.81
N HIS A 358 -10.35 9.18 -1.60
CA HIS A 358 -8.93 9.47 -1.87
C HIS A 358 -8.74 10.75 -2.67
N GLY A 359 -8.28 11.81 -2.02
CA GLY A 359 -7.95 13.10 -2.64
C GLY A 359 -9.12 13.78 -3.36
N VAL A 360 -10.35 13.29 -3.21
CA VAL A 360 -11.54 13.76 -3.94
C VAL A 360 -12.76 13.83 -3.05
N VAL A 361 -13.72 14.66 -3.45
CA VAL A 361 -15.02 14.86 -2.75
C VAL A 361 -16.22 14.66 -3.69
N GLN A 362 -16.01 13.93 -4.79
CA GLN A 362 -17.00 13.78 -5.87
C GLN A 362 -18.26 13.04 -5.41
N ALA A 363 -18.19 12.23 -4.36
CA ALA A 363 -19.32 11.49 -3.82
C ALA A 363 -20.32 12.37 -3.03
N PHE A 364 -19.97 13.62 -2.70
CA PHE A 364 -20.75 14.46 -1.79
C PHE A 364 -22.19 14.76 -2.28
N PRO A 365 -22.44 15.12 -3.56
CA PRO A 365 -23.80 15.38 -4.03
C PRO A 365 -24.69 14.14 -3.90
N GLU A 366 -24.16 12.98 -4.31
CA GLU A 366 -24.90 11.71 -4.24
C GLU A 366 -25.11 11.27 -2.77
N ALA A 367 -24.16 11.55 -1.89
CA ALA A 367 -24.29 11.31 -0.46
C ALA A 367 -25.40 12.13 0.18
N MET A 368 -25.49 13.42 -0.18
CA MET A 368 -26.51 14.34 0.32
C MET A 368 -27.92 13.86 -0.08
N ASP A 369 -28.09 13.49 -1.35
CA ASP A 369 -29.36 12.95 -1.86
C ASP A 369 -29.74 11.62 -1.20
N ALA A 370 -28.75 10.74 -0.96
CA ALA A 370 -28.97 9.43 -0.38
C ALA A 370 -29.31 9.47 1.12
N ALA A 371 -28.71 10.39 1.86
CA ALA A 371 -28.93 10.56 3.29
C ALA A 371 -30.26 11.25 3.59
N GLY A 372 -30.59 12.32 2.86
CA GLY A 372 -31.71 13.19 3.20
C GLY A 372 -31.67 13.61 4.68
N ASP A 373 -32.80 13.47 5.38
CA ASP A 373 -32.91 13.74 6.82
C ASP A 373 -32.75 12.49 7.70
N LYS A 374 -32.34 11.34 7.13
CA LYS A 374 -32.38 10.04 7.83
C LYS A 374 -31.13 9.73 8.63
N ILE A 375 -29.97 10.22 8.20
CA ILE A 375 -28.67 9.96 8.82
C ILE A 375 -27.75 11.16 8.61
N LYS A 376 -26.90 11.45 9.60
CA LYS A 376 -25.92 12.53 9.48
C LYS A 376 -24.72 12.07 8.66
N VAL A 377 -24.48 12.72 7.51
CA VAL A 377 -23.26 12.48 6.72
C VAL A 377 -22.14 13.40 7.23
N LEU A 378 -20.98 12.82 7.51
CA LEU A 378 -19.75 13.53 7.81
C LEU A 378 -18.93 13.63 6.52
N TYR A 379 -18.97 14.80 5.91
CA TYR A 379 -18.26 15.09 4.67
C TYR A 379 -16.76 15.25 4.96
N GLY A 380 -15.97 14.26 4.56
CA GLY A 380 -14.52 14.24 4.75
C GLY A 380 -13.78 13.99 3.44
N VAL A 381 -12.45 14.04 3.53
CA VAL A 381 -11.55 13.72 2.43
C VAL A 381 -10.35 13.02 3.03
N GLU A 382 -9.89 11.94 2.40
CA GLU A 382 -8.57 11.42 2.67
C GLU A 382 -7.57 12.23 1.84
N ALA A 383 -7.03 13.28 2.45
CA ALA A 383 -6.14 14.21 1.78
C ALA A 383 -4.71 13.67 1.77
N TYR A 384 -4.05 13.81 0.62
CA TYR A 384 -2.61 13.66 0.52
C TYR A 384 -1.96 14.93 1.06
N VAL A 385 -1.43 14.85 2.28
CA VAL A 385 -0.68 15.95 2.88
C VAL A 385 0.79 15.76 2.53
N VAL A 386 1.34 16.77 1.87
CA VAL A 386 2.78 16.92 1.67
C VAL A 386 3.25 18.06 2.57
N ASP A 387 4.40 17.91 3.23
CA ASP A 387 4.99 19.01 3.98
C ASP A 387 5.46 20.10 2.99
N ASP A 388 5.10 21.37 3.27
CA ASP A 388 5.35 22.58 2.46
C ASP A 388 6.84 22.89 2.16
N ILE A 389 7.74 22.00 2.55
CA ILE A 389 9.19 22.23 2.64
C ILE A 389 9.93 21.65 1.43
N SER A 390 9.25 20.94 0.53
CA SER A 390 9.85 20.47 -0.71
C SER A 390 9.62 21.48 -1.85
N GLY A 391 10.58 22.38 -2.01
CA GLY A 391 10.80 22.97 -3.33
C GLY A 391 11.02 21.82 -4.32
N ILE A 392 10.24 21.76 -5.40
CA ILE A 392 10.45 20.80 -6.51
C ILE A 392 11.91 20.92 -7.04
N CYS A 393 12.55 22.06 -6.81
CA CYS A 393 13.98 22.28 -6.98
C CYS A 393 14.64 22.73 -5.67
N ASN A 394 15.60 21.94 -5.17
CA ASN A 394 16.56 22.36 -4.15
C ASN A 394 17.72 23.10 -4.84
N ALA A 395 17.49 24.32 -5.31
CA ALA A 395 18.58 25.17 -5.77
C ALA A 395 19.34 25.70 -4.54
N GLN A 396 20.67 25.59 -4.54
CA GLN A 396 21.52 26.13 -3.46
C GLN A 396 21.35 27.65 -3.27
N GLU A 397 20.87 28.34 -4.30
CA GLU A 397 20.52 29.75 -4.28
C GLU A 397 19.12 29.95 -4.90
N PRO A 398 18.30 30.88 -4.37
CA PRO A 398 16.99 31.17 -4.95
C PRO A 398 17.14 31.69 -6.38
N ILE A 399 16.68 30.88 -7.35
CA ILE A 399 16.63 31.25 -8.77
C ILE A 399 15.48 32.23 -8.95
N ALA A 400 15.77 33.43 -9.44
CA ALA A 400 14.76 34.42 -9.77
C ALA A 400 14.00 33.98 -11.04
N PHE A 401 12.72 34.32 -11.16
CA PHE A 401 11.94 34.01 -12.36
C PHE A 401 12.47 34.67 -13.66
N ASN A 402 13.38 35.63 -13.52
CA ASN A 402 14.07 36.27 -14.65
C ASN A 402 15.33 35.52 -15.10
N ASP A 403 15.82 34.56 -14.31
CA ASP A 403 17.01 33.79 -14.64
C ASP A 403 16.76 32.87 -15.85
N GLU A 404 17.84 32.32 -16.40
CA GLU A 404 17.79 31.42 -17.55
C GLU A 404 17.45 30.00 -17.09
N PHE A 405 16.28 29.49 -17.51
CA PHE A 405 15.85 28.12 -17.20
C PHE A 405 15.18 27.45 -18.40
N VAL A 406 15.05 26.13 -18.35
CA VAL A 406 14.42 25.33 -19.40
C VAL A 406 13.21 24.60 -18.82
N VAL A 407 12.06 24.75 -19.48
CA VAL A 407 10.84 24.00 -19.17
C VAL A 407 10.76 22.81 -20.12
N PHE A 408 10.60 21.63 -19.55
CA PHE A 408 10.42 20.39 -20.32
C PHE A 408 8.95 19.99 -20.33
N ASP A 409 8.50 19.55 -21.49
CA ASP A 409 7.23 18.88 -21.71
C ASP A 409 7.54 17.50 -22.28
N ILE A 410 6.89 16.46 -21.75
CA ILE A 410 7.17 15.07 -22.16
C ILE A 410 5.88 14.37 -22.54
N GLU A 411 5.93 13.66 -23.65
CA GLU A 411 4.89 12.70 -24.01
C GLU A 411 5.38 11.30 -23.69
N THR A 412 4.48 10.44 -23.22
CA THR A 412 4.82 9.09 -22.78
C THR A 412 3.86 8.06 -23.35
N THR A 413 4.27 6.80 -23.26
CA THR A 413 3.42 5.65 -23.61
C THR A 413 2.36 5.31 -22.55
N GLY A 414 2.26 6.08 -21.46
CA GLY A 414 1.32 5.88 -20.35
C GLY A 414 1.71 6.69 -19.10
N PHE A 415 0.97 6.52 -18.00
CA PHE A 415 1.13 7.32 -16.77
C PHE A 415 2.11 6.74 -15.73
N SER A 416 2.73 5.59 -15.99
CA SER A 416 3.60 4.91 -15.03
C SER A 416 5.08 5.23 -15.28
N HIS A 417 5.74 5.92 -14.35
CA HIS A 417 7.19 6.16 -14.40
C HIS A 417 8.06 4.89 -14.32
N VAL A 418 7.48 3.74 -13.93
CA VAL A 418 8.17 2.44 -13.85
C VAL A 418 7.99 1.63 -15.13
N ASN A 419 6.78 1.65 -15.70
CA ASN A 419 6.41 0.74 -16.79
C ASN A 419 6.30 1.42 -18.15
N ASP A 420 6.27 2.75 -18.20
CA ASP A 420 6.07 3.52 -19.43
C ASP A 420 7.31 4.33 -19.81
N ASN A 421 7.52 4.45 -21.12
CA ASN A 421 8.67 5.12 -21.73
C ASN A 421 8.25 6.46 -22.34
N ILE A 422 9.18 7.41 -22.35
CA ILE A 422 9.07 8.71 -23.04
C ILE A 422 9.09 8.49 -24.55
N ILE A 423 8.24 9.24 -25.27
CA ILE A 423 8.10 9.19 -26.74
C ILE A 423 8.41 10.53 -27.41
N GLU A 424 8.31 11.65 -26.68
CA GLU A 424 8.77 12.97 -27.13
C GLU A 424 9.32 13.76 -25.93
N ILE A 425 10.35 14.56 -26.21
CA ILE A 425 10.85 15.60 -25.30
C ILE A 425 10.71 16.94 -26.01
N GLY A 426 9.76 17.75 -25.55
CA GLY A 426 9.68 19.18 -25.83
C GLY A 426 10.44 19.97 -24.78
N ALA A 427 11.16 21.01 -25.18
CA ALA A 427 11.83 21.91 -24.26
C ALA A 427 11.78 23.36 -24.74
N VAL A 428 11.52 24.28 -23.82
CA VAL A 428 11.58 25.72 -24.10
C VAL A 428 12.53 26.40 -23.12
N LYS A 429 13.49 27.14 -23.65
CA LYS A 429 14.40 27.97 -22.85
C LYS A 429 13.75 29.33 -22.61
N ILE A 430 13.69 29.74 -21.35
CA ILE A 430 13.13 31.00 -20.90
C ILE A 430 14.24 31.84 -20.28
N LYS A 431 14.29 33.13 -20.65
CA LYS A 431 15.19 34.13 -20.08
C LYS A 431 14.47 35.47 -20.03
N ASP A 432 14.55 36.17 -18.91
CA ASP A 432 13.84 37.44 -18.68
C ASP A 432 12.33 37.31 -18.99
N GLN A 433 11.73 36.15 -18.70
CA GLN A 433 10.31 35.82 -18.96
C GLN A 433 9.94 35.66 -20.44
N PHE A 434 10.90 35.66 -21.36
CA PHE A 434 10.68 35.41 -22.78
C PHE A 434 11.20 34.04 -23.20
N VAL A 435 10.47 33.38 -24.10
CA VAL A 435 10.96 32.16 -24.77
C VAL A 435 12.04 32.55 -25.76
N VAL A 436 13.28 32.16 -25.47
CA VAL A 436 14.45 32.48 -26.29
C VAL A 436 14.84 31.33 -27.23
N GLU A 437 14.48 30.10 -26.89
CA GLU A 437 14.80 28.91 -27.68
C GLU A 437 13.74 27.82 -27.51
N ARG A 438 13.57 26.99 -28.53
CA ARG A 438 12.68 25.82 -28.52
C ARG A 438 13.43 24.61 -29.06
N TYR A 439 13.17 23.45 -28.47
CA TYR A 439 13.69 22.15 -28.87
C TYR A 439 12.56 21.13 -28.82
N SER A 440 12.50 20.24 -29.81
CA SER A 440 11.61 19.06 -29.80
C SER A 440 12.38 17.90 -30.37
N ALA A 441 12.25 16.73 -29.77
CA ALA A 441 12.79 15.49 -30.29
C ALA A 441 11.91 14.29 -29.91
N PHE A 442 11.68 13.42 -30.90
CA PHE A 442 11.06 12.12 -30.66
C PHE A 442 12.06 11.14 -30.05
N VAL A 443 11.56 10.28 -29.18
CA VAL A 443 12.32 9.23 -28.49
C VAL A 443 11.72 7.89 -28.87
N ASP A 444 12.53 6.96 -29.35
CA ASP A 444 12.09 5.59 -29.65
C ASP A 444 11.95 4.80 -28.34
N PRO A 445 10.72 4.43 -27.91
CA PRO A 445 10.48 3.74 -26.65
C PRO A 445 10.86 2.24 -26.71
N LYS A 446 11.42 1.76 -27.84
CA LYS A 446 11.79 0.36 -28.11
C LYS A 446 10.64 -0.64 -27.91
N ARG A 447 9.40 -0.15 -28.03
CA ARG A 447 8.16 -0.93 -27.92
C ARG A 447 7.07 -0.31 -28.80
N PRO A 448 6.09 -1.09 -29.27
CA PRO A 448 4.95 -0.54 -30.02
C PRO A 448 4.15 0.45 -29.17
N LEU A 449 3.72 1.55 -29.78
CA LEU A 449 2.88 2.54 -29.12
C LEU A 449 1.44 1.99 -28.93
N PRO A 450 0.85 2.12 -27.73
CA PRO A 450 -0.56 1.76 -27.52
C PRO A 450 -1.48 2.61 -28.40
N ALA A 451 -2.49 2.01 -29.04
CA ALA A 451 -3.38 2.71 -29.97
C ALA A 451 -4.03 3.98 -29.39
N LYS A 452 -4.37 3.95 -28.09
CA LYS A 452 -4.94 5.09 -27.38
C LYS A 452 -3.95 6.26 -27.24
N ILE A 453 -2.66 5.97 -27.11
CA ILE A 453 -1.61 7.01 -27.04
C ILE A 453 -1.42 7.62 -28.43
N ILE A 454 -1.39 6.80 -29.48
CA ILE A 454 -1.34 7.27 -30.87
C ILE A 454 -2.52 8.20 -31.17
N GLU A 455 -3.73 7.84 -30.72
CA GLU A 455 -4.94 8.66 -30.88
C GLU A 455 -4.84 10.02 -30.14
N LEU A 456 -4.23 10.03 -28.95
CA LEU A 456 -4.13 11.23 -28.11
C LEU A 456 -3.02 12.18 -28.57
N THR A 457 -1.83 11.65 -28.88
CA THR A 457 -0.63 12.45 -29.17
C THR A 457 -0.42 12.64 -30.67
N GLY A 458 -1.00 11.78 -31.52
CA GLY A 458 -0.75 11.75 -32.96
C GLY A 458 0.62 11.17 -33.35
N ILE A 459 1.43 10.72 -32.38
CA ILE A 459 2.76 10.14 -32.60
C ILE A 459 2.60 8.67 -33.02
N THR A 460 3.27 8.27 -34.10
CA THR A 460 3.21 6.93 -34.67
C THR A 460 4.54 6.18 -34.55
N ASP A 461 4.52 4.86 -34.72
CA ASP A 461 5.73 4.03 -34.73
C ASP A 461 6.66 4.28 -35.96
N SER A 462 6.19 5.00 -37.00
CA SER A 462 6.87 5.21 -38.28
C SER A 462 7.66 6.50 -38.40
#